data_AF-A0A2V7GZE1-F1
#
_entry.id   AF-A0A2V7GZE1-F1
#
_cell.length_a   1.000
_cell.length_b   1.000
_cell.length_c   1.000
_cell.angle_alpha   90.00
_cell.angle_beta   90.00
_cell.angle_gamma   90.00
#
_symmetry.space_group_name_H-M   'P 1'
#
loop_
_entity.id
_entity.type
_entity.pdbx_description
1 polymer ?
#
loop_
_entity_poly.entity_id
_entity_poly.type
_entity_poly.pdbx_seq_one_letter_code
_entity_poly.pdbx_strand_id
1 'polypeptide(L)' 'MTVAVGQTARRSLTLTPDHVAGFARLTGDYNPLHFDAGFAARTTFGTLVVQVRA' A
#
# COMPACT_ATOMS: atom_id res chain seq x y z
N MET A 1 -0.29 24.57 20.44
CA MET A 1 -0.60 24.60 19.00
C MET A 1 -2.11 24.59 18.85
N THR A 2 -2.70 25.59 18.18
CA THR A 2 -4.15 25.68 17.99
C THR A 2 -4.48 25.39 16.54
N VAL A 3 -5.37 24.43 16.28
CA VAL A 3 -5.88 24.12 14.94
C VAL A 3 -7.01 25.09 14.58
N ALA A 4 -7.11 25.50 13.31
CA ALA A 4 -8.11 26.46 12.82
C ALA A 4 -8.81 25.99 11.54
N VAL A 5 -10.00 26.53 11.27
CA VAL A 5 -10.81 26.22 10.08
C VAL A 5 -10.04 26.58 8.81
N GLY A 6 -10.08 25.68 7.83
CA GLY A 6 -9.38 25.84 6.55
C GLY A 6 -7.94 25.33 6.53
N GLN A 7 -7.38 24.89 7.66
CA GLN A 7 -6.08 24.21 7.64
C GLN A 7 -6.16 22.87 6.90
N THR A 8 -5.20 22.67 6.01
CA THR A 8 -4.97 21.39 5.32
C THR A 8 -3.55 20.93 5.59
N ALA A 9 -3.35 19.61 5.57
CA ALA A 9 -2.03 19.00 5.64
C ALA A 9 -1.94 17.87 4.62
N ARG A 10 -0.74 17.69 4.05
CA ARG A 10 -0.44 16.60 3.14
C ARG A 10 0.84 15.93 3.59
N ARG A 11 0.89 14.61 3.43
CA ARG A 11 2.12 13.83 3.51
C ARG A 11 2.23 12.96 2.26
N SER A 12 3.46 12.77 1.81
CA SER A 12 3.81 11.85 0.74
C SER A 12 4.82 10.84 1.29
N LEU A 13 4.73 9.59 0.87
CA LEU A 13 5.65 8.52 1.23
C LEU A 13 5.82 7.60 0.02
N THR A 14 7.06 7.27 -0.31
CA THR A 14 7.34 6.18 -1.25
C THR A 14 7.19 4.85 -0.51
N LEU A 15 6.25 4.03 -0.96
CA LEU A 15 6.07 2.69 -0.41
C LEU A 15 7.16 1.76 -0.96
N THR A 16 7.65 0.89 -0.10
CA THR A 16 8.77 -0.03 -0.37
C THR A 16 8.30 -1.45 -0.08
N PRO A 17 9.02 -2.48 -0.56
CA PRO A 17 8.70 -3.86 -0.23
C PRO A 17 8.60 -4.14 1.28
N ASP A 18 9.41 -3.47 2.10
CA ASP A 18 9.35 -3.61 3.56
C ASP A 18 8.04 -3.07 4.15
N HIS A 19 7.51 -1.98 3.60
CA HIS A 19 6.20 -1.46 4.00
C HIS A 19 5.08 -2.47 3.66
N VAL A 20 5.15 -3.08 2.48
CA VAL A 20 4.18 -4.10 2.02
C VAL A 20 4.25 -5.35 2.90
N ALA A 21 5.46 -5.83 3.19
CA ALA A 21 5.67 -6.98 4.07
C ALA A 21 5.24 -6.69 5.51
N GLY A 22 5.54 -5.49 6.02
CA GLY A 22 5.10 -5.04 7.35
C GLY A 22 3.58 -4.99 7.46
N PHE A 23 2.91 -4.43 6.45
CA PHE A 23 1.44 -4.37 6.43
C PHE A 23 0.82 -5.77 6.42
N ALA A 24 1.30 -6.68 5.58
CA ALA A 24 0.81 -8.06 5.54
C ALA A 24 1.00 -8.81 6.87
N ARG A 25 2.12 -8.59 7.58
CA ARG A 25 2.33 -9.16 8.92
C ARG A 25 1.31 -8.67 9.94
N LEU A 26 0.87 -7.41 9.81
CA LEU A 26 -0.09 -6.79 10.72
C LEU A 26 -1.54 -7.19 10.38
N THR A 27 -1.88 -7.32 9.11
CA THR A 27 -3.26 -7.53 8.65
C THR A 27 -3.59 -8.98 8.30
N GLY A 28 -2.58 -9.80 8.03
CA GLY A 28 -2.74 -11.14 7.45
C GLY A 28 -3.00 -11.13 5.94
N ASP A 29 -2.95 -9.96 5.28
CA ASP A 29 -3.16 -9.85 3.84
C ASP A 29 -1.91 -10.23 3.05
N TYR A 30 -1.83 -11.52 2.74
CA TYR A 30 -0.79 -12.11 1.89
C TYR A 30 -1.27 -12.38 0.46
N ASN A 31 -2.18 -11.55 -0.06
CA ASN A 31 -2.64 -11.69 -1.44
C ASN A 31 -1.43 -11.64 -2.41
N PRO A 32 -1.29 -12.61 -3.34
CA PRO A 32 -0.17 -12.67 -4.27
C PRO A 32 -0.05 -11.43 -5.18
N LEU A 33 -1.11 -10.62 -5.32
CA LEU A 33 -1.04 -9.31 -5.98
C LEU A 33 0.07 -8.39 -5.43
N HIS A 34 0.45 -8.56 -4.16
CA HIS A 34 1.41 -7.70 -3.48
C HIS A 34 2.84 -8.27 -3.47
N PHE A 35 3.01 -9.55 -3.81
CA PHE A 35 4.26 -10.30 -3.58
C PHE A 35 4.77 -11.07 -4.79
N ASP A 36 3.89 -11.51 -5.69
CA ASP A 36 4.24 -12.35 -6.84
C ASP A 36 4.04 -11.57 -8.14
N ALA A 37 5.16 -11.14 -8.73
CA ALA A 37 5.16 -10.42 -10.00
C ALA A 37 4.60 -11.26 -11.16
N GLY A 38 4.81 -12.58 -11.14
CA GLY A 38 4.27 -13.50 -12.14
C GLY A 38 2.75 -13.64 -12.03
N PHE A 39 2.21 -13.71 -10.80
CA PHE A 39 0.78 -13.65 -10.56
C PHE A 39 0.21 -12.30 -11.01
N ALA A 40 0.81 -11.20 -10.56
CA ALA A 40 0.33 -9.86 -10.84
C ALA A 40 0.34 -9.51 -12.34
N ALA A 41 1.35 -9.99 -13.08
CA ALA A 41 1.45 -9.84 -14.53
C ALA A 41 0.27 -10.44 -15.31
N ARG A 42 -0.42 -11.45 -14.74
CA ARG A 42 -1.61 -12.07 -15.33
C ARG A 42 -2.92 -11.38 -14.94
N THR A 43 -2.84 -10.37 -14.08
CA THR A 43 -4.00 -9.56 -13.67
C THR A 43 -4.05 -8.27 -14.48
N THR A 44 -5.18 -7.56 -14.41
CA THR A 44 -5.34 -6.25 -15.07
C THR A 44 -4.29 -5.23 -14.62
N PHE A 45 -3.71 -5.39 -13.42
CA PHE A 45 -2.66 -4.50 -12.93
C PHE A 45 -1.33 -4.67 -13.65
N GLY A 46 -1.03 -5.87 -14.19
CA GLY A 46 0.20 -6.18 -14.92
C GLY A 46 1.50 -6.11 -14.10
N THR A 47 1.45 -5.61 -12.87
CA THR A 47 2.59 -5.38 -11.97
C THR A 47 2.13 -5.49 -10.52
N LEU A 48 3.08 -5.61 -9.59
CA LEU A 48 2.77 -5.58 -8.16
C LEU A 48 2.08 -4.28 -7.77
N VAL A 49 1.00 -4.41 -7.00
CA VAL A 49 0.29 -3.27 -6.39
C VAL A 49 0.45 -3.35 -4.88
N VAL A 50 0.43 -2.22 -4.19
CA VAL A 50 0.43 -2.20 -2.72
C VAL A 50 -0.96 -2.53 -2.18
N GLN A 51 -1.04 -2.93 -0.91
CA GLN A 51 -2.33 -3.14 -0.25
C GLN A 51 -3.11 -1.82 -0.23
N VAL A 52 -4.35 -1.88 -0.71
CA VAL A 52 -5.32 -0.81 -0.52
C VAL A 52 -6.16 -1.12 0.70
N ARG A 53 -6.60 -0.08 1.41
CA ARG A 53 -7.54 -0.28 2.50
C ARG A 53 -8.80 -0.93 1.92
N ALA A 54 -9.22 -2.06 2.49
CA ALA A 54 -10.56 -2.59 2.28
C ALA A 54 -11.61 -1.57 2.72
#